data_AF-A0A7X3V4Y7-F1
#
_entry.id   AF-A0A7X3V4Y7-F1
#
_cell.length_a   1.000
_cell.length_b   1.000
_cell.length_c   1.000
_cell.angle_alpha   90.00
_cell.angle_beta   90.00
_cell.angle_gamma   90.00
#
_symmetry.space_group_name_H-M   'P 1'
#
loop_
_entity.id
_entity.type
_entity.pdbx_description
1 polymer ?
#
loop_
_entity_poly.entity_id
_entity_poly.type
_entity_poly.pdbx_seq_one_letter_code
_entity_poly.pdbx_strand_id
1 'polypeptide(L)'
;MTTETLTIGQTITEIRRALKDYIEATYHISHPSLVAHRKQLLEEPGAIYQAPFLESTPRYKAGKALGALHIHDAAKELLLAMAEPTEYRDALIHDPPYRHQADAIEATVSDG
;
A
#
# COMPACT_ATOMS: atom_id res chain seq x y z
N MET A 1 25.78 17.54 10.90
CA MET A 1 25.00 16.51 11.61
C MET A 1 24.26 15.73 10.56
N THR A 2 24.62 14.47 10.34
CA THR A 2 23.97 13.58 9.37
C THR A 2 22.63 13.14 9.92
N THR A 3 21.53 13.53 9.29
CA THR A 3 20.18 13.08 9.62
C THR A 3 20.06 11.62 9.17
N GLU A 4 20.21 10.66 10.08
CA GLU A 4 19.91 9.27 9.77
C GLU A 4 18.46 9.16 9.27
N THR A 5 18.28 8.55 8.10
CA THR A 5 16.95 8.31 7.54
C THR A 5 16.36 7.12 8.26
N LEU A 6 15.43 7.36 9.18
CA LEU A 6 14.73 6.32 9.91
C LEU A 6 13.88 5.48 8.94
N THR A 7 13.88 4.17 9.12
CA THR A 7 12.88 3.31 8.48
C THR A 7 11.49 3.66 9.01
N ILE A 8 10.44 3.33 8.24
CA ILE A 8 9.07 3.63 8.67
C ILE A 8 8.73 3.06 10.05
N GLY A 9 9.20 1.83 10.35
CA GLY A 9 9.00 1.21 11.66
C GLY A 9 9.72 1.93 12.80
N GLN A 10 10.92 2.46 12.55
CA GLN A 10 11.64 3.28 13.52
C GLN A 10 10.93 4.63 13.74
N THR A 11 10.49 5.30 12.68
CA THR A 11 9.73 6.56 12.78
C THR A 11 8.46 6.39 13.62
N ILE A 12 7.70 5.32 13.40
CA ILE A 12 6.50 5.03 14.19
C ILE A 12 6.84 4.83 15.67
N THR A 13 7.94 4.13 15.96
CA THR A 13 8.42 3.91 17.34
C THR A 13 8.78 5.24 18.01
N GLU A 14 9.46 6.14 17.30
CA GLU A 14 9.84 7.46 17.80
C GLU A 14 8.63 8.34 18.07
N ILE A 15 7.65 8.38 17.17
CA ILE A 15 6.40 9.14 17.36
C ILE A 15 5.64 8.63 18.59
N ARG A 16 5.52 7.31 18.75
CA ARG A 16 4.87 6.70 19.93
C ARG A 16 5.57 7.11 21.23
N ARG A 17 6.90 7.07 21.25
CA ARG A 17 7.70 7.45 22.42
C ARG A 17 7.50 8.93 22.75
N ALA A 18 7.64 9.81 21.76
CA ALA A 18 7.47 11.25 21.93
C ALA A 18 6.08 11.62 22.49
N LEU A 19 5.02 10.97 21.99
CA LEU A 19 3.66 11.18 22.49
C LEU A 19 3.50 10.76 23.95
N LYS A 20 4.04 9.59 24.32
CA LYS A 20 4.03 9.11 25.71
C LYS A 20 4.74 10.10 26.64
N ASP A 21 5.95 10.52 26.26
CA ASP A 21 6.76 11.43 27.06
C ASP A 21 6.04 12.79 27.25
N TYR A 22 5.37 13.28 26.22
CA TYR A 22 4.55 14.49 26.30
C TYR A 22 3.39 14.35 27.30
N ILE A 23 2.65 13.25 27.27
CA ILE A 23 1.54 12.98 28.20
C ILE A 23 2.06 12.89 29.64
N GLU A 24 3.19 12.21 29.84
CA GLU A 24 3.78 12.05 31.17
C GLU A 24 4.28 13.38 31.76
N ALA A 25 4.84 14.27 30.93
CA ALA A 25 5.34 15.58 31.34
C ALA A 25 4.23 16.62 31.58
N THR A 26 3.14 16.56 30.81
CA THR A 26 2.02 17.52 30.91
C THR A 26 1.18 17.28 32.16
N TYR A 27 1.03 16.02 32.58
CA TYR A 27 0.23 15.66 33.76
C TYR A 27 1.10 15.15 34.91
N HIS A 28 1.30 15.99 35.92
CA HIS A 28 2.08 15.62 37.10
C HIS A 28 1.27 14.69 38.02
N ILE A 29 1.75 13.45 38.16
CA ILE A 29 1.22 12.45 39.08
C ILE A 29 2.37 12.02 39.98
N SER A 30 2.24 12.22 41.29
CA SER A 30 3.32 11.96 42.25
C SER A 30 3.25 10.56 42.85
N HIS A 31 2.08 9.91 42.83
CA HIS A 31 1.89 8.62 43.51
C HIS A 31 2.47 7.46 42.68
N PRO A 32 3.45 6.68 43.18
CA PRO A 32 4.17 5.68 42.39
C PRO A 32 3.25 4.64 41.71
N SER A 33 2.20 4.19 42.39
CA SER A 33 1.24 3.22 41.82
C SER A 33 0.45 3.79 40.63
N LEU A 34 0.13 5.08 40.66
CA LEU A 34 -0.59 5.75 39.56
C LEU A 34 0.35 5.99 38.37
N VAL A 35 1.62 6.30 38.63
CA VAL A 35 2.65 6.40 37.59
C VAL A 35 2.84 5.04 36.90
N ALA A 36 2.89 3.95 37.66
CA ALA A 36 3.02 2.60 37.11
C ALA A 36 1.81 2.21 36.26
N HIS A 37 0.58 2.41 36.75
CA HIS A 37 -0.63 2.13 35.99
C HIS A 37 -0.72 2.97 34.70
N ARG A 38 -0.37 4.26 34.77
CA ARG A 38 -0.33 5.12 33.58
C ARG A 38 0.65 4.59 32.55
N LYS A 39 1.85 4.17 32.95
CA LYS A 39 2.82 3.57 32.03
C LYS A 39 2.27 2.33 31.35
N GLN A 40 1.59 1.45 32.10
CA GLN A 40 0.97 0.26 31.53
C GLN A 40 -0.12 0.63 30.52
N LEU A 41 -0.99 1.59 30.85
CA LEU A 41 -2.07 2.04 29.98
C LEU A 41 -1.54 2.67 28.68
N LEU A 42 -0.51 3.51 28.75
CA LEU A 42 0.06 4.17 27.57
C LEU A 42 0.83 3.22 26.65
N GLU A 43 1.28 2.07 27.16
CA GLU A 43 1.90 1.01 26.36
C GLU A 43 0.87 0.04 25.75
N GLU A 44 -0.41 0.12 26.14
CA GLU A 44 -1.45 -0.76 25.62
C GLU A 44 -1.83 -0.38 24.16
N PRO A 45 -1.78 -1.33 23.21
CA PRO A 45 -2.33 -1.10 21.88
C PRO A 45 -3.80 -0.69 21.94
N GLY A 46 -4.14 0.42 21.30
CA GLY A 46 -5.46 1.04 21.30
C GLY A 46 -5.64 2.19 22.28
N ALA A 47 -4.72 2.40 23.22
CA ALA A 47 -4.78 3.55 24.14
C ALA A 47 -4.35 4.86 23.45
N ILE A 48 -3.10 4.91 22.98
CA ILE A 48 -2.55 6.08 22.26
C ILE A 48 -1.92 5.73 20.91
N TYR A 49 -1.85 4.44 20.57
CA TYR A 49 -1.28 3.96 19.32
C TYR A 49 -1.94 2.65 18.89
N GLN A 50 -1.89 2.34 17.60
CA GLN A 50 -2.26 1.04 17.04
C GLN A 50 -1.05 0.37 16.42
N ALA A 51 -1.10 -0.95 16.25
CA ALA A 51 -0.08 -1.65 15.48
C ALA A 51 -0.10 -1.09 14.04
N PRO A 52 1.04 -0.61 13.52
CA PRO A 52 1.07 -0.07 12.17
C PRO A 52 0.81 -1.18 11.17
N PHE A 53 -0.20 -0.98 10.32
CA PHE A 53 -0.45 -1.84 9.17
C PHE A 53 0.31 -1.29 7.98
N LEU A 54 1.39 -1.97 7.58
CA LEU A 54 2.05 -1.67 6.33
C LEU A 54 1.30 -2.41 5.22
N GLU A 55 0.42 -1.69 4.53
CA GLU A 55 -0.14 -2.20 3.29
C GLU A 55 0.99 -2.24 2.26
N SER A 56 1.56 -3.43 2.04
CA SER A 56 2.42 -3.65 0.89
C SER A 56 1.59 -3.32 -0.34
N THR A 57 2.09 -2.45 -1.23
CA THR A 57 1.49 -2.29 -2.56
C THR A 57 1.21 -3.68 -3.12
N PRO A 58 -0.03 -3.98 -3.56
CA PRO A 58 -0.34 -5.27 -4.10
C PRO A 58 0.75 -5.62 -5.11
N ARG A 59 1.44 -6.75 -4.91
CA ARG A 59 2.37 -7.24 -5.92
C ARG A 59 1.51 -7.58 -7.13
N TYR A 60 1.34 -6.63 -8.03
CA TYR A 60 0.51 -6.78 -9.21
C TYR A 60 1.10 -7.94 -10.01
N LYS A 61 0.39 -9.07 -9.98
CA LYS A 61 0.79 -10.26 -10.74
C LYS A 61 0.54 -9.98 -12.21
N ALA A 62 1.49 -10.37 -13.06
CA ALA A 62 1.25 -10.43 -14.50
C ALA A 62 0.03 -11.33 -14.76
N GLY A 63 -0.83 -10.88 -15.68
CA GLY A 63 -2.00 -11.61 -16.17
C GLY A 63 -1.67 -12.46 -17.40
N LYS A 64 -2.71 -12.89 -18.12
CA LYS A 64 -2.57 -13.52 -19.44
C LYS A 64 -2.16 -12.46 -20.47
N ALA A 65 -1.46 -12.88 -21.52
CA ALA A 65 -1.20 -12.01 -22.67
C ALA A 65 -2.53 -11.62 -23.35
N LEU A 66 -2.58 -10.44 -23.97
CA LEU A 66 -3.77 -9.90 -24.63
C LEU A 66 -4.35 -10.86 -25.68
N GLY A 67 -3.49 -11.51 -26.46
CA GLY A 67 -3.90 -12.50 -27.47
C GLY A 67 -4.51 -13.79 -26.88
N ALA A 68 -4.32 -14.04 -25.59
CA ALA A 68 -4.85 -15.22 -24.88
C ALA A 68 -6.13 -14.92 -24.07
N LEU A 69 -6.66 -13.69 -24.13
CA LEU A 69 -7.91 -13.31 -23.46
C LEU A 69 -9.13 -13.89 -24.19
N HIS A 70 -10.16 -14.29 -23.44
CA HIS A 70 -11.39 -14.84 -23.98
C HIS A 70 -12.37 -13.75 -24.45
N ILE A 71 -11.96 -12.88 -25.37
CA ILE A 71 -12.75 -11.78 -25.93
C ILE A 71 -12.87 -11.88 -27.46
N HIS A 72 -13.76 -11.10 -28.07
CA HIS A 72 -13.95 -11.06 -29.52
C HIS A 72 -12.65 -10.66 -30.26
N ASP A 73 -12.39 -11.26 -31.43
CA ASP A 73 -11.11 -11.11 -32.13
C ASP A 73 -10.83 -9.66 -32.56
N ALA A 74 -11.85 -8.93 -33.01
CA ALA A 74 -11.71 -7.49 -33.31
C ALA A 74 -11.22 -6.66 -32.09
N ALA A 75 -11.61 -7.05 -30.87
CA ALA A 75 -11.14 -6.39 -29.66
C ALA A 75 -9.70 -6.79 -29.33
N LYS A 76 -9.32 -8.06 -29.53
CA LYS A 76 -7.92 -8.51 -29.39
C LYS A 76 -7.00 -7.76 -30.35
N GLU A 77 -7.40 -7.64 -31.61
CA GLU A 77 -6.63 -6.93 -32.65
C GLU A 77 -6.39 -5.47 -32.25
N LEU A 78 -7.44 -4.77 -31.80
CA LEU A 78 -7.30 -3.39 -31.31
C LEU A 78 -6.33 -3.29 -30.13
N LEU A 79 -6.48 -4.16 -29.12
CA LEU A 79 -5.63 -4.14 -27.93
C LEU A 79 -4.17 -4.47 -28.26
N LEU A 80 -3.92 -5.46 -29.12
CA LEU A 80 -2.57 -5.78 -29.58
C LEU A 80 -1.95 -4.63 -30.37
N ALA A 81 -2.69 -3.99 -31.27
CA ALA A 81 -2.22 -2.81 -32.00
C ALA A 81 -1.88 -1.63 -31.06
N MET A 82 -2.59 -1.50 -29.93
CA MET A 82 -2.28 -0.50 -28.91
C MET A 82 -1.08 -0.86 -28.03
N ALA A 83 -0.75 -2.15 -27.92
CA ALA A 83 0.40 -2.65 -27.18
C ALA A 83 1.70 -2.58 -27.98
N GLU A 84 1.62 -2.39 -29.30
CA GLU A 84 2.78 -2.23 -30.17
C GLU A 84 3.26 -0.76 -30.20
N PRO A 85 4.53 -0.49 -29.87
CA PRO A 85 5.11 0.83 -30.08
C PRO A 85 5.30 1.12 -31.58
N THR A 86 5.23 2.39 -31.96
CA THR A 86 5.47 2.89 -33.32
C THR A 86 6.67 3.83 -33.35
N GLU A 87 7.13 4.23 -34.54
CA GLU A 87 8.21 5.22 -34.69
C GLU A 87 7.94 6.54 -33.94
N TYR A 88 6.66 6.91 -33.78
CA TYR A 88 6.24 8.20 -33.22
C TYR A 88 5.57 8.10 -31.84
N ARG A 89 5.41 6.90 -31.28
CA ARG A 89 4.65 6.69 -30.04
C ARG A 89 5.04 5.41 -29.31
N ASP A 90 5.22 5.49 -28.00
CA ASP A 90 5.35 4.33 -27.13
C ASP A 90 4.04 3.50 -27.08
N ALA A 91 4.17 2.25 -26.64
CA ALA A 91 3.04 1.37 -26.39
C ALA A 91 2.06 2.01 -25.39
N LEU A 92 0.77 1.98 -25.73
CA LEU A 92 -0.28 2.56 -24.88
C LEU A 92 -0.68 1.68 -23.73
N ILE A 93 -0.62 0.37 -23.95
CA ILE A 93 -0.94 -0.63 -22.95
C ILE A 93 0.18 -1.66 -22.92
N HIS A 94 0.39 -2.25 -21.75
CA HIS A 94 1.42 -3.25 -21.55
C HIS A 94 0.86 -4.65 -21.78
N ASP A 95 1.64 -5.50 -22.46
CA ASP A 95 1.36 -6.92 -22.63
C ASP A 95 2.50 -7.76 -22.02
N PRO A 96 2.24 -8.66 -21.05
CA PRO A 96 0.94 -8.96 -20.46
C PRO A 96 0.44 -7.85 -19.53
N PRO A 97 -0.86 -7.52 -19.52
CA PRO A 97 -1.45 -6.64 -18.52
C PRO A 97 -1.39 -7.27 -17.12
N TYR A 98 -1.65 -6.50 -16.07
CA TYR A 98 -1.82 -7.09 -14.73
C TYR A 98 -3.05 -7.99 -14.67
N ARG A 99 -3.03 -8.99 -13.79
CA ARG A 99 -4.13 -9.96 -13.66
C ARG A 99 -5.50 -9.30 -13.53
N HIS A 100 -5.64 -8.29 -12.68
CA HIS A 100 -6.91 -7.57 -12.50
C HIS A 100 -7.35 -6.80 -13.75
N GLN A 101 -6.42 -6.37 -14.61
CA GLN A 101 -6.73 -5.72 -15.88
C GLN A 101 -7.20 -6.76 -16.91
N ALA A 102 -6.50 -7.90 -17.02
CA ALA A 102 -6.94 -9.02 -17.87
C ALA A 102 -8.34 -9.49 -17.49
N ASP A 103 -8.59 -9.70 -16.19
CA ASP A 103 -9.88 -10.12 -15.65
C ASP A 103 -10.98 -9.08 -15.97
N ALA A 104 -10.67 -7.78 -15.84
CA ALA A 104 -11.61 -6.70 -16.15
C ALA A 104 -11.93 -6.59 -17.65
N ILE A 105 -10.95 -6.79 -18.53
CA ILE A 105 -11.15 -6.79 -19.99
C ILE A 105 -12.05 -7.97 -20.38
N GLU A 106 -11.75 -9.18 -19.89
CA GLU A 106 -12.61 -10.35 -20.13
C GLU A 106 -14.04 -10.09 -19.61
N ALA A 107 -14.21 -9.55 -18.40
CA ALA A 107 -15.53 -9.30 -17.84
C ALA A 107 -16.36 -8.22 -18.58
N THR A 108 -15.71 -7.28 -19.26
CA THR A 108 -16.39 -6.13 -19.89
C THR A 108 -16.60 -6.29 -21.39
N VAL A 109 -15.78 -7.10 -22.06
CA VAL A 109 -15.73 -7.21 -23.52
C VAL A 109 -16.19 -8.59 -24.04
N SER A 110 -16.45 -9.56 -23.15
CA SER A 110 -16.88 -10.91 -23.58
C SER A 110 -18.36 -11.01 -24.00
N ASP A 111 -19.25 -10.15 -23.48
CA ASP A 111 -20.71 -10.22 -23.71
C ASP A 111 -21.22 -9.05 -24.57
N GLY A 112 -20.72 -8.94 -25.80
CA GLY A 112 -21.16 -7.96 -26.81
C GLY A 112 -21.79 -8.60 -28.03
#